data_AF-A0A2E6NX95-F1
#
_entry.id   AF-A0A2E6NX95-F1
#
_cell.length_a   1.000
_cell.length_b   1.000
_cell.length_c   1.000
_cell.angle_alpha   90.00
_cell.angle_beta   90.00
_cell.angle_gamma   90.00
#
_symmetry.space_group_name_H-M   'P 1'
#
loop_
_entity.id
_entity.type
_entity.pdbx_description
1 polymer ?
#
loop_
_entity_poly.entity_id
_entity_poly.type
_entity_poly.pdbx_seq_one_letter_code
_entity_poly.pdbx_strand_id
1 'polypeptide(L)' 'MSKEIDPKLLEILVCPLTKERLEWDKDAQELISRKAKLAYPVRDGIPIMLPEEARKIS' A
#
# COMPACT_ATOMS: atom_id res chain seq x y z
N MET A 1 -17.46 -11.52 5.80
CA MET A 1 -16.69 -10.96 4.68
C MET A 1 -15.67 -10.00 5.30
N SER A 2 -14.46 -10.47 5.56
CA SER A 2 -13.37 -9.65 6.12
C SER A 2 -12.97 -8.62 5.06
N LYS A 3 -13.10 -7.33 5.37
CA LYS A 3 -12.69 -6.19 4.52
C LYS A 3 -11.16 -6.01 4.46
N GLU A 4 -10.43 -7.11 4.57
CA GLU A 4 -8.97 -7.11 4.66
C GLU A 4 -8.39 -7.54 3.32
N ILE A 5 -7.31 -6.87 2.94
CA ILE A 5 -6.56 -7.23 1.75
C ILE A 5 -5.96 -8.63 1.90
N ASP A 6 -6.02 -9.42 0.82
CA ASP A 6 -5.50 -10.77 0.81
C ASP A 6 -3.97 -10.78 1.02
N PRO A 7 -3.44 -11.51 2.03
CA PRO A 7 -2.00 -11.54 2.31
C PRO A 7 -1.15 -11.99 1.12
N LYS A 8 -1.66 -12.92 0.30
CA LYS A 8 -0.98 -13.37 -0.91
C LYS A 8 -0.89 -12.29 -1.99
N LEU A 9 -1.88 -11.40 -2.06
CA LEU A 9 -1.87 -10.27 -2.97
C LEU A 9 -0.82 -9.24 -2.54
N LEU A 10 -0.69 -9.00 -1.23
CA LEU A 10 0.36 -8.16 -0.65
C LEU A 10 1.77 -8.62 -1.02
N GLU A 11 2.01 -9.93 -1.05
CA GLU A 11 3.34 -10.49 -1.39
C GLU A 11 3.77 -10.23 -2.84
N ILE A 12 2.81 -10.02 -3.75
CA ILE A 12 3.05 -9.75 -5.18
C ILE A 12 3.04 -8.24 -5.46
N LEU A 13 2.38 -7.45 -4.62
CA LEU A 13 2.26 -6.00 -4.79
C LEU A 13 3.61 -5.29 -4.62
N VAL A 14 3.96 -4.50 -5.64
CA VAL A 14 5.14 -3.64 -5.66
C VAL A 14 4.73 -2.19 -5.85
N CYS A 15 5.54 -1.26 -5.37
CA CYS A 15 5.35 0.16 -5.55
C CYS A 15 5.33 0.51 -7.06
N PRO A 16 4.36 1.31 -7.53
CA PRO A 16 4.23 1.63 -8.95
C PRO A 16 5.42 2.44 -9.47
N LEU A 17 6.06 3.23 -8.59
CA LEU A 17 7.18 4.12 -8.91
C LEU A 17 8.54 3.44 -8.79
N THR A 18 8.78 2.72 -7.70
CA THR A 18 10.11 2.14 -7.40
C THR A 18 10.24 0.69 -7.80
N LYS A 19 9.13 0.01 -8.09
CA LYS A 19 9.04 -1.44 -8.36
C LYS A 19 9.57 -2.33 -7.23
N GLU A 20 9.67 -1.78 -6.02
CA GLU A 20 10.09 -2.52 -4.83
C GLU A 20 8.89 -2.94 -3.99
N ARG A 21 9.12 -3.86 -3.05
CA ARG A 21 8.10 -4.35 -2.13
C ARG A 21 7.49 -3.23 -1.30
N LEU A 22 6.21 -3.41 -0.98
CA LEU A 22 5.45 -2.54 -0.07
C LEU A 22 5.36 -3.21 1.30
N GLU A 23 5.41 -2.39 2.34
CA GLU A 23 5.13 -2.84 3.71
C GLU A 23 3.65 -2.64 4.01
N TRP A 24 2.98 -3.66 4.52
CA TRP A 24 1.57 -3.55 4.90
C TRP A 24 1.45 -3.03 6.33
N ASP A 25 0.81 -1.87 6.48
CA ASP A 25 0.42 -1.30 7.76
C ASP A 25 -1.05 -1.61 8.02
N LYS A 26 -1.29 -2.59 8.91
CA LYS A 26 -2.64 -3.03 9.28
C LYS A 26 -3.39 -1.99 10.10
N ASP A 27 -2.67 -1.23 10.92
CA ASP A 27 -3.28 -0.24 11.82
C ASP A 27 -3.77 0.98 11.04
N ALA A 28 -2.97 1.43 10.06
CA ALA A 28 -3.33 2.54 9.17
C ALA A 28 -4.16 2.10 7.95
N GLN A 29 -4.21 0.80 7.64
CA GLN A 29 -4.73 0.27 6.37
C GLN A 29 -4.02 0.90 5.17
N GLU A 30 -2.68 0.94 5.19
CA GLU A 30 -1.86 1.57 4.15
C GLU A 30 -0.74 0.63 3.67
N LEU A 31 -0.37 0.74 2.39
CA LEU A 31 0.83 0.12 1.80
C LEU A 31 1.95 1.14 1.75
N ILE A 32 2.99 0.91 2.55
CA ILE A 32 4.11 1.82 2.71
C ILE A 32 5.23 1.48 1.74
N SER A 33 5.67 2.48 0.98
CA SER A 33 6.90 2.45 0.19
C SER A 33 7.96 3.35 0.84
N ARG A 34 8.92 2.74 1.53
CA ARG A 34 10.03 3.46 2.18
C ARG A 34 10.89 4.25 1.20
N LYS A 35 11.20 3.65 0.04
CA LYS A 35 12.04 4.28 -0.99
C LYS A 35 11.34 5.44 -1.69
N ALA A 36 10.04 5.30 -1.96
CA ALA A 36 9.25 6.37 -2.55
C ALA A 36 8.86 7.44 -1.53
N LYS A 37 8.99 7.16 -0.22
CA LYS A 37 8.48 8.02 0.87
C LYS A 37 6.98 8.27 0.75
N LEU A 38 6.23 7.22 0.39
CA LEU A 38 4.79 7.28 0.15
C LEU A 38 4.07 6.13 0.87
N ALA A 39 2.85 6.38 1.32
CA ALA A 39 1.92 5.39 1.84
C ALA A 39 0.63 5.42 0.99
N TYR A 40 0.26 4.28 0.41
CA TYR A 40 -0.92 4.12 -0.44
C TYR A 40 -2.08 3.57 0.40
N PRO A 41 -3.22 4.28 0.51
CA PRO A 41 -4.32 3.82 1.34
C PRO A 41 -5.03 2.60 0.73
N VAL A 42 -5.54 1.72 1.58
CA VAL A 42 -6.41 0.60 1.21
C VAL A 42 -7.82 0.92 1.68
N ARG A 43 -8.76 0.99 0.73
CA ARG A 43 -10.17 1.30 1.01
C ARG A 43 -11.03 0.10 0.60
N ASP A 44 -11.80 -0.45 1.53
CA ASP A 44 -12.65 -1.63 1.33
C ASP A 44 -11.89 -2.85 0.75
N GLY A 45 -10.63 -3.04 1.17
CA GLY A 45 -9.75 -4.10 0.67
C GLY A 45 -9.11 -3.83 -0.69
N ILE A 46 -9.36 -2.65 -1.29
CA ILE A 46 -8.80 -2.25 -2.59
C ILE A 46 -7.64 -1.26 -2.37
N PRO A 47 -6.41 -1.60 -2.80
CA PRO A 47 -5.29 -0.67 -2.82
C PRO A 47 -5.51 0.50 -3.78
N ILE A 48 -5.38 1.73 -3.27
CA ILE A 48 -5.39 2.93 -4.11
C ILE A 48 -3.94 3.27 -4.47
N MET A 49 -3.48 2.71 -5.59
CA MET A 49 -2.09 2.83 -6.06
C MET A 49 -1.85 4.08 -6.92
N LEU A 50 -2.52 5.18 -6.58
CA LEU A 50 -2.39 6.47 -7.28
C LEU A 50 -1.42 7.38 -6.52
N PRO A 51 -0.36 7.93 -7.16
CA PRO A 51 0.60 8.81 -6.48
C PRO A 51 -0.02 10.07 -5.86
N GLU A 52 -1.13 10.56 -6.41
CA GLU A 52 -1.86 11.73 -5.89
C GLU A 52 -2.65 11.45 -4.62
N GLU A 53 -3.17 10.23 -4.46
CA GLU A 53 -3.86 9.77 -3.24
C GLU A 53 -2.88 9.24 -2.19
N ALA A 54 -1.61 9.07 -2.56
CA ALA A 54 -0.58 8.56 -1.66
C ALA A 54 -0.17 9.63 -0.65
N ARG A 55 -0.15 9.26 0.63
CA ARG A 55 0.31 10.12 1.71
C ARG A 55 1.83 10.13 1.76
N LYS A 56 2.44 11.32 1.80
CA LYS A 56 3.89 11.42 2.02
C LYS A 56 4.26 11.01 3.43
N ILE A 57 5.31 10.21 3.55
CA ILE A 57 5.92 9.82 4.82
C ILE A 57 7.37 10.32 4.84
N SER A 58 7.78 10.96 5.92
CA SER A 58 9.06 11.68 6.01
C SER A 58 10.26 10.76 6.24
#